data_AF-A0A967AM15-F1
#
_entry.id   AF-A0A967AM15-F1
#
_cell.length_a   1.000
_cell.length_b   1.000
_cell.length_c   1.000
_cell.angle_alpha   90.00
_cell.angle_beta   90.00
_cell.angle_gamma   90.00
#
_symmetry.space_group_name_H-M   'P 1'
#
loop_
_entity.id
_entity.type
_entity.pdbx_description
1 polymer ?
#
loop_
_entity_poly.entity_id
_entity_poly.type
_entity_poly.pdbx_seq_one_letter_code
_entity_poly.pdbx_strand_id
1 'polypeptide(L)'
;MTHLVRQTSMDGSQWVSSPVSVYGGHDFDIQPGRLDSRLNSMKLQGAVESREQLVQAGQEFEAYFISYLLKVMRETVPEGALANKQGVYFYSFYDEEIGRRAAESGGIGIARMVQEYADKHFSSSSVKDSSSGG
;
A
#
# COMPACT_ATOMS: atom_id res chain seq x y z
N MET A 1 -63.27 -12.53 -64.37
CA MET A 1 -63.25 -13.62 -63.37
C MET A 1 -62.53 -13.13 -62.13
N THR A 2 -63.24 -13.11 -60.99
CA THR A 2 -62.81 -13.49 -59.61
C THR A 2 -61.41 -13.01 -59.16
N HIS A 3 -61.20 -12.26 -58.06
CA HIS A 3 -61.48 -12.52 -56.63
C HIS A 3 -61.46 -11.14 -55.90
N LEU A 4 -62.47 -10.72 -55.13
CA LEU A 4 -62.83 -11.00 -53.73
C LEU A 4 -61.71 -10.75 -52.69
N VAL A 5 -62.13 -10.19 -51.54
CA VAL A 5 -61.52 -10.14 -50.19
C VAL A 5 -60.87 -8.79 -49.86
N ARG A 6 -61.07 -8.14 -48.71
CA ARG A 6 -62.05 -8.14 -47.60
C ARG A 6 -61.65 -6.91 -46.77
N GLN A 7 -62.60 -6.11 -46.28
CA GLN A 7 -62.31 -5.07 -45.29
C GLN A 7 -61.71 -5.71 -44.03
N THR A 8 -60.59 -5.19 -43.53
CA THR A 8 -60.21 -5.35 -42.12
C THR A 8 -59.80 -3.99 -41.57
N SER A 9 -60.59 -3.57 -40.58
CA SER A 9 -60.41 -2.46 -39.66
C SER A 9 -58.95 -2.27 -39.22
N MET A 10 -58.48 -1.02 -39.24
CA MET A 10 -57.19 -0.62 -38.67
C MET A 10 -57.33 -0.51 -37.15
N ASP A 11 -56.73 -1.47 -36.43
CA ASP A 11 -56.55 -1.45 -34.97
C ASP A 11 -55.29 -0.63 -34.62
N GLY A 12 -55.45 0.36 -33.75
CA GLY A 12 -54.43 1.32 -33.32
C GLY A 12 -53.42 0.77 -32.30
N SER A 13 -52.90 -0.44 -32.51
CA SER A 13 -52.00 -1.10 -31.55
C SER A 13 -50.74 -1.73 -32.16
N GLN A 14 -50.41 -1.44 -33.42
CA GLN A 14 -49.12 -1.83 -34.04
C GLN A 14 -48.11 -0.68 -34.10
N TRP A 15 -47.56 -0.27 -32.95
CA TRP A 15 -46.34 0.55 -32.90
C TRP A 15 -45.40 0.02 -31.82
N VAL A 16 -44.95 -1.24 -31.93
CA VAL A 16 -43.77 -1.66 -31.16
C VAL A 16 -42.91 -2.59 -32.01
N SER A 17 -41.63 -2.23 -32.07
CA SER A 17 -40.46 -2.96 -32.56
C SER A 17 -40.15 -2.90 -34.05
N SER A 18 -39.58 -1.75 -34.46
CA SER A 18 -38.40 -1.76 -35.33
C SER A 18 -37.22 -1.19 -34.53
N PRO A 19 -36.10 -1.91 -34.37
CA PRO A 19 -34.93 -1.36 -33.69
C PRO A 19 -34.28 -0.29 -34.56
N VAL A 20 -34.11 0.91 -33.99
CA VAL A 20 -33.25 1.95 -34.55
C VAL A 20 -31.82 1.46 -34.48
N SER A 21 -31.18 1.26 -35.64
CA SER A 21 -29.74 1.08 -35.72
C SER A 21 -29.07 2.43 -35.47
N VAL A 22 -28.48 2.60 -34.29
CA VAL A 22 -27.65 3.77 -33.96
C VAL A 22 -26.19 3.39 -34.17
N TYR A 23 -25.52 4.19 -35.01
CA TYR A 23 -24.11 4.12 -35.35
C TYR A 23 -23.19 3.99 -34.11
N GLY A 24 -22.14 3.20 -34.25
CA GLY A 24 -21.19 2.82 -33.20
C GLY A 24 -20.68 3.99 -32.37
N GLY A 25 -21.04 3.99 -31.09
CA GLY A 25 -20.27 4.61 -30.02
C GLY A 25 -19.46 3.52 -29.34
N HIS A 26 -18.23 3.84 -28.95
CA HIS A 26 -17.53 3.01 -27.97
C HIS A 26 -18.37 3.02 -26.69
N ASP A 27 -19.08 1.93 -26.44
CA ASP A 27 -19.84 1.71 -25.22
C ASP A 27 -18.89 1.87 -24.03
N PHE A 28 -18.93 3.04 -23.39
CA PHE A 28 -18.35 3.26 -22.08
C PHE A 28 -19.26 2.57 -21.06
N ASP A 29 -19.11 1.26 -21.00
CA ASP A 29 -19.91 0.36 -20.19
C ASP A 29 -19.53 0.54 -18.70
N ILE A 30 -20.26 1.39 -17.99
CA ILE A 30 -20.13 1.56 -16.53
C ILE A 30 -20.76 0.36 -15.84
N GLN A 31 -19.95 -0.67 -15.62
CA GLN A 31 -20.36 -1.80 -14.79
C GLN A 31 -20.38 -1.40 -13.31
N PRO A 32 -21.54 -1.49 -12.62
CA PRO A 32 -21.60 -1.27 -11.17
C PRO A 32 -20.74 -2.33 -10.46
N GLY A 33 -19.85 -1.89 -9.55
CA GLY A 33 -18.88 -2.75 -8.83
C GLY A 33 -17.42 -2.63 -9.30
N ARG A 34 -17.16 -2.02 -10.47
CA ARG A 34 -15.80 -1.77 -10.95
C ARG A 34 -15.08 -0.68 -10.16
N LEU A 35 -15.83 0.26 -9.59
CA LEU A 35 -15.32 1.32 -8.72
C LEU A 35 -14.89 0.75 -7.36
N ASP A 36 -15.73 -0.09 -6.75
CA ASP A 36 -15.47 -0.68 -5.43
C ASP A 36 -14.22 -1.58 -5.46
N SER A 37 -14.09 -2.38 -6.52
CA SER A 37 -12.90 -3.22 -6.74
C SER A 37 -11.62 -2.38 -6.87
N ARG A 38 -11.69 -1.24 -7.58
CA ARG A 38 -10.56 -0.31 -7.72
C ARG A 38 -10.23 0.38 -6.40
N LEU A 39 -11.22 0.88 -5.68
CA LEU A 39 -11.05 1.51 -4.37
C LEU A 39 -10.42 0.53 -3.36
N ASN A 40 -10.87 -0.72 -3.35
CA ASN A 40 -10.28 -1.76 -2.49
C ASN A 40 -8.82 -2.04 -2.87
N SER A 41 -8.51 -2.16 -4.17
CA SER A 41 -7.13 -2.35 -4.63
C SER A 41 -6.20 -1.18 -4.28
N MET A 42 -6.69 0.06 -4.35
CA MET A 42 -5.93 1.26 -3.95
C MET A 42 -5.70 1.31 -2.43
N LYS A 43 -6.73 0.97 -1.63
CA LYS A 43 -6.61 0.89 -0.17
C LYS A 43 -5.59 -0.18 0.25
N LEU A 44 -5.60 -1.33 -0.41
CA LEU A 44 -4.61 -2.39 -0.19
C LEU A 44 -3.20 -1.95 -0.58
N GLN A 45 -3.02 -1.29 -1.72
CA GLN A 45 -1.72 -0.74 -2.13
C GLN A 45 -1.20 0.28 -1.11
N GLY A 46 -2.02 1.23 -0.67
CA GLY A 46 -1.62 2.19 0.35
C GLY A 46 -1.29 1.56 1.71
N ALA A 47 -2.00 0.49 2.09
CA ALA A 47 -1.69 -0.28 3.31
C ALA A 47 -0.36 -1.05 3.21
N VAL A 48 -0.04 -1.60 2.04
CA VAL A 48 1.24 -2.26 1.78
C VAL A 48 2.39 -1.24 1.78
N GLU A 49 2.24 -0.12 1.08
CA GLU A 49 3.24 0.96 1.04
C GLU A 49 3.52 1.53 2.43
N SER A 50 2.48 1.81 3.22
CA SER A 50 2.65 2.32 4.59
C SER A 50 3.30 1.30 5.52
N ARG A 51 3.01 0.00 5.36
CA ARG A 51 3.71 -1.07 6.08
C ARG A 51 5.20 -1.09 5.73
N GLU A 52 5.55 -1.06 4.44
CA GLU A 52 6.94 -1.11 3.98
C GLU A 52 7.73 0.11 4.46
N GLN A 53 7.15 1.30 4.38
CA GLN A 53 7.76 2.53 4.90
C GLN A 53 8.00 2.46 6.41
N LEU A 54 7.07 1.88 7.16
CA LEU A 54 7.24 1.73 8.61
C LEU A 54 8.37 0.76 8.96
N VAL A 55 8.47 -0.37 8.25
CA VAL A 55 9.57 -1.33 8.42
C VAL A 55 10.91 -0.69 8.08
N GLN A 56 10.98 0.04 6.97
CA GLN A 56 12.19 0.76 6.55
C GLN A 56 12.61 1.80 7.59
N ALA A 57 11.66 2.62 8.08
CA ALA A 57 11.93 3.60 9.12
C ALA A 57 12.42 2.94 10.42
N GLY A 58 11.92 1.75 10.76
CA GLY A 58 12.41 0.96 11.89
C GLY A 58 13.88 0.54 11.74
N GLN A 59 14.28 0.12 10.55
CA GLN A 59 15.67 -0.23 10.24
C GLN A 59 16.60 0.99 10.28
N GLU A 60 16.18 2.11 9.70
CA GLU A 60 16.93 3.38 9.72
C GLU A 60 17.09 3.91 11.16
N PHE A 61 16.03 3.82 11.96
CA PHE A 61 16.07 4.19 13.37
C PHE A 61 17.01 3.29 14.18
N GLU A 62 16.98 1.97 13.95
CA GLU A 62 17.91 1.05 14.61
C GLU A 62 19.38 1.37 14.27
N ALA A 63 19.66 1.66 13.00
CA ALA A 63 21.00 2.07 12.56
C ALA A 63 21.47 3.34 13.29
N TYR A 64 20.61 4.36 13.34
CA TYR A 64 20.88 5.60 14.06
C TYR A 64 21.10 5.35 15.56
N PHE A 65 20.25 4.54 16.18
CA PHE A 65 20.32 4.26 17.60
C PHE A 65 21.60 3.52 17.99
N ILE A 66 22.02 2.52 17.21
CA ILE A 66 23.28 1.81 17.43
C ILE A 66 24.47 2.76 17.28
N SER A 67 24.46 3.60 16.24
CA SER A 67 25.50 4.62 16.03
C SER A 67 25.60 5.57 17.23
N TYR A 68 24.45 6.02 17.74
CA TYR A 68 24.37 6.86 18.93
C TYR A 68 24.86 6.14 20.19
N LEU A 69 24.51 4.86 20.35
CA LEU A 69 24.93 4.05 21.48
C LEU A 69 26.46 3.88 21.50
N LEU A 70 27.08 3.63 20.35
CA LEU A 70 28.54 3.55 20.22
C LEU A 70 29.22 4.88 20.59
N LYS A 71 28.66 6.00 20.14
CA LYS A 71 29.13 7.33 20.51
C LYS A 71 29.10 7.54 22.03
N VAL A 72 27.96 7.27 22.67
CA VAL A 72 27.81 7.46 24.13
C VAL A 72 28.73 6.52 24.90
N MET A 73 28.89 5.26 24.46
CA MET A 73 29.84 4.33 25.07
C MET A 73 31.28 4.86 25.00
N ARG A 74 31.68 5.46 23.88
CA ARG A 74 33.00 6.06 23.71
C ARG A 74 33.23 7.27 24.63
N GLU A 75 32.20 8.09 24.84
CA GLU A 75 32.25 9.22 25.78
C GLU A 75 32.49 8.78 27.24
N THR A 76 32.21 7.51 27.59
CA THR A 76 32.52 6.96 28.93
C THR A 76 33.98 6.53 29.11
N VAL A 77 34.77 6.46 28.04
CA VAL A 77 36.18 6.08 28.10
C VAL A 77 37.02 7.27 28.55
N PRO A 78 37.83 7.17 29.63
CA PRO A 78 38.64 8.29 30.12
C PRO A 78 39.58 8.85 29.04
N GLU A 79 39.69 10.18 28.98
CA GLU A 79 40.49 10.93 27.96
C GLU A 79 41.93 10.39 27.82
N GLY A 80 42.54 9.86 28.88
CA GLY A 80 43.89 9.29 28.84
C GLY A 80 44.07 8.02 27.99
N ALA A 81 42.98 7.32 27.65
CA ALA A 81 43.02 6.11 26.81
C ALA A 81 42.77 6.39 25.32
N LEU A 82 42.11 7.50 24.97
CA LEU A 82 41.70 7.86 23.60
C LEU A 82 42.06 9.31 23.23
N ALA A 83 43.16 9.84 23.76
CA ALA A 83 43.61 11.22 23.53
C ALA A 83 44.11 11.45 22.09
N ASN A 84 43.21 11.45 21.10
CA ASN A 84 43.53 11.92 19.75
C ASN A 84 42.33 12.64 19.12
N LYS A 85 42.25 13.95 19.37
CA LYS A 85 41.13 14.82 18.94
C LYS A 85 41.01 14.99 17.43
N GLN A 86 42.04 14.65 16.65
CA GLN A 86 41.97 14.61 15.18
C GLN A 86 41.10 13.47 14.62
N GLY A 87 40.82 12.41 15.40
CA GLY A 87 40.05 11.24 14.94
C GLY A 87 38.52 11.37 15.06
N VAL A 88 38.00 12.46 15.63
CA VAL A 88 36.58 12.58 16.03
C VAL A 88 35.62 12.39 14.86
N TYR A 89 35.91 12.97 13.69
CA TYR A 89 35.09 12.76 12.49
C TYR A 89 35.23 11.36 11.89
N PHE A 90 36.40 10.73 12.01
CA PHE A 90 36.57 9.34 11.60
C PHE A 90 35.71 8.39 12.44
N TYR A 91 35.55 8.72 13.72
CA TYR A 91 34.73 7.93 14.63
C TYR A 91 33.24 8.05 14.33
N SER A 92 32.72 9.23 13.96
CA SER A 92 31.31 9.35 13.60
C SER A 92 30.94 8.54 12.36
N PHE A 93 31.76 8.59 11.29
CA PHE A 93 31.51 7.78 10.09
C PHE A 93 31.66 6.27 10.36
N TYR A 94 32.59 5.91 11.23
CA TYR A 94 32.77 4.52 11.64
C TYR A 94 31.57 4.01 12.45
N ASP A 95 31.09 4.79 13.40
CA ASP A 95 29.92 4.46 14.23
C ASP A 95 28.66 4.33 13.35
N GLU A 96 28.49 5.22 12.35
CA GLU A 96 27.40 5.16 11.37
C GLU A 96 27.45 3.90 10.50
N GLU A 97 28.62 3.53 9.98
CA GLU A 97 28.79 2.32 9.18
C GLU A 97 28.54 1.04 10.00
N ILE A 98 28.99 1.01 11.26
CA ILE A 98 28.67 -0.09 12.17
C ILE A 98 27.17 -0.15 12.42
N GLY A 99 26.53 0.98 12.74
CA GLY A 99 25.10 1.05 12.98
C GLY A 99 24.29 0.53 11.81
N ARG A 100 24.63 0.95 10.58
CA ARG A 100 23.99 0.49 9.34
C ARG A 100 24.13 -1.02 9.15
N ARG A 101 25.35 -1.56 9.24
CA ARG A 101 25.60 -3.00 9.10
C ARG A 101 24.93 -3.82 10.20
N ALA A 102 24.91 -3.31 11.42
CA ALA A 102 24.24 -3.95 12.54
C ALA A 102 22.73 -4.03 12.29
N ALA A 103 22.09 -2.92 11.91
CA ALA A 103 20.67 -2.92 11.57
C ALA A 103 20.33 -3.84 10.38
N GLU A 104 21.14 -3.84 9.31
CA GLU A 104 21.00 -4.75 8.16
C GLU A 104 21.09 -6.24 8.56
N SER A 105 21.86 -6.57 9.61
CA SER A 105 22.02 -7.94 10.13
C SER A 105 21.08 -8.27 11.30
N GLY A 106 20.14 -7.38 11.65
CA GLY A 106 19.14 -7.58 12.70
C GLY A 106 19.51 -7.07 14.09
N GLY A 107 20.70 -6.48 14.23
CA GLY A 107 21.10 -5.56 15.30
C GLY A 107 20.67 -5.97 16.71
N ILE A 108 19.99 -5.04 17.38
CA ILE A 108 19.47 -5.21 18.74
C ILE A 108 17.99 -5.61 18.74
N GLY A 109 17.34 -5.64 17.56
CA GLY A 109 15.99 -6.12 17.34
C GLY A 109 14.92 -5.04 17.23
N ILE A 110 15.27 -3.76 17.12
CA ILE A 110 14.26 -2.68 17.01
C ILE A 110 13.51 -2.77 15.68
N ALA A 111 14.22 -2.96 14.56
CA ALA A 111 13.59 -3.11 13.25
C ALA A 111 12.60 -4.30 13.24
N ARG A 112 12.98 -5.40 13.90
CA ARG A 112 12.11 -6.58 14.06
C ARG A 112 10.84 -6.25 14.85
N MET A 113 10.94 -5.55 15.98
CA MET A 113 9.77 -5.15 16.76
C MET A 113 8.82 -4.25 15.96
N VAL A 114 9.37 -3.32 15.18
CA VAL A 114 8.57 -2.45 14.30
C VAL A 114 7.89 -3.28 13.21
N GLN A 115 8.58 -4.26 12.63
CA GLN A 115 8.01 -5.17 11.65
C GLN A 115 6.87 -6.01 12.24
N GLU A 116 7.06 -6.60 13.42
CA GLU A 116 6.02 -7.38 14.12
C GLU A 116 4.79 -6.52 14.42
N TYR A 117 5.01 -5.26 14.84
CA TYR A 117 3.93 -4.30 15.04
C TYR A 117 3.20 -3.99 13.74
N ALA A 118 3.93 -3.74 12.65
CA ALA A 118 3.36 -3.47 11.34
C ALA A 118 2.53 -4.68 10.84
N ASP A 119 3.06 -5.88 10.97
CA ASP A 119 2.38 -7.12 10.57
C ASP A 119 1.09 -7.33 11.36
N LYS A 120 1.09 -7.03 12.66
CA LYS A 120 -0.11 -7.16 13.51
C LYS A 120 -1.21 -6.15 13.15
N HIS A 121 -0.84 -4.90 12.87
CA HIS A 121 -1.83 -3.83 12.73
C HIS A 121 -2.30 -3.62 11.28
N PHE A 122 -1.42 -3.80 10.29
CA PHE A 122 -1.73 -3.58 8.88
C PHE A 122 -2.32 -4.82 8.18
N SER A 123 -2.22 -6.02 8.77
CA SER A 123 -2.95 -7.21 8.30
C SER A 123 -4.42 -7.27 8.77
N SER A 124 -4.76 -6.55 9.85
CA SER A 124 -6.09 -6.64 10.48
C SER A 124 -7.19 -5.80 9.80
N SER A 125 -6.82 -4.80 9.00
CA SER A 125 -7.75 -3.88 8.33
C SER A 125 -8.42 -4.45 7.07
N SER A 126 -8.09 -5.67 6.66
CA SER A 126 -8.60 -6.32 5.44
C SER A 126 -9.72 -7.35 5.68
N VAL A 127 -10.00 -7.73 6.95
CA VAL A 127 -10.89 -8.87 7.26
C VAL A 127 -12.26 -8.48 7.86
N LYS A 128 -12.49 -7.23 8.24
CA LYS A 128 -13.66 -6.88 9.09
C LYS A 128 -14.98 -6.51 8.39
N ASP A 129 -15.03 -6.41 7.06
CA ASP A 129 -16.21 -5.85 6.38
C ASP A 129 -17.13 -6.90 5.70
N SER A 130 -16.89 -8.21 5.86
CA SER A 130 -17.66 -9.26 5.17
C SER A 130 -18.68 -10.04 6.02
N SER A 131 -18.95 -9.64 7.28
CA SER A 131 -19.83 -10.44 8.17
C SER A 131 -21.01 -9.72 8.85
N SER A 132 -21.36 -8.48 8.47
CA SER A 132 -22.63 -7.86 8.93
C SER A 132 -23.69 -7.85 7.83
N GLY A 133 -24.35 -8.99 7.63
CA GLY A 133 -25.46 -9.14 6.69
C GLY A 133 -26.14 -10.49 6.88
N GLY A 134 -26.80 -10.65 8.02
CA GLY A 134 -27.73 -11.75 8.32
C GLY A 134 -29.02 -11.18 8.86
#